data_AF-A0A7J7CQ45-F1
#
_entry.id   AF-A0A7J7CQ45-F1
#
_cell.length_a   1.000
_cell.length_b   1.000
_cell.length_c   1.000
_cell.angle_alpha   90.00
_cell.angle_beta   90.00
_cell.angle_gamma   90.00
#
_symmetry.space_group_name_H-M   'P 1'
#
loop_
_entity.id
_entity.type
_entity.pdbx_description
1 polymer ?
#
loop_
_entity_poly.entity_id
_entity_poly.type
_entity_poly.pdbx_seq_one_letter_code
_entity_poly.pdbx_strand_id
1 'polypeptide(L)' 'MKFDVSHVGGVENCYVSLPLQLIQTLESTRSGSLPQVLCLELRSLSNDGKWVMAWSGATSSSSAIENNGE' A
#
# COMPACT_ATOMS: atom_id res chain seq x y z
N MET A 1 -5.19 -11.03 0.33
CA MET A 1 -5.87 -10.08 -0.58
C MET A 1 -5.08 -9.97 -1.88
N LYS A 2 -5.68 -9.48 -2.96
CA LYS A 2 -5.02 -9.25 -4.25
C LYS A 2 -5.37 -7.84 -4.73
N PHE A 3 -4.36 -7.09 -5.17
CA PHE A 3 -4.50 -5.73 -5.66
C PHE A 3 -3.59 -5.54 -6.86
N ASP A 4 -4.02 -4.73 -7.83
CA ASP A 4 -3.12 -4.21 -8.85
C ASP A 4 -2.17 -3.20 -8.22
N VAL A 5 -0.94 -3.14 -8.73
CA VAL A 5 0.06 -2.15 -8.35
C VAL A 5 0.27 -1.24 -9.54
N SER A 6 0.04 0.05 -9.35
CA SER A 6 0.25 1.09 -10.36
C SER A 6 1.36 2.02 -9.90
N HIS A 7 2.26 2.35 -10.81
CA HIS A 7 3.27 3.37 -10.55
C HIS A 7 2.68 4.74 -10.90
N VAL A 8 2.66 5.64 -9.93
CA VAL A 8 2.20 7.02 -10.08
C VAL A 8 3.44 7.91 -9.97
N GLY A 9 3.99 8.28 -11.11
CA GLY A 9 5.13 9.18 -11.16
C GLY A 9 4.76 10.60 -10.69
N GLY A 10 5.78 11.40 -10.35
CA GLY A 10 5.62 12.82 -10.00
C GLY A 10 5.38 13.11 -8.53
N VAL A 11 5.53 12.12 -7.66
CA VAL A 11 5.54 12.29 -6.20
C VAL A 11 6.96 11.97 -5.71
N GLU A 12 7.55 12.82 -4.88
CA GLU A 12 8.91 12.60 -4.34
C GLU A 12 8.83 11.94 -2.96
N ASN A 13 8.19 10.77 -2.84
CA ASN A 13 8.22 10.03 -1.58
C ASN A 13 8.23 8.51 -1.77
N CYS A 14 8.85 7.81 -0.83
CA CYS A 14 8.96 6.35 -0.85
C CYS A 14 7.74 5.64 -0.22
N TYR A 15 6.61 6.35 -0.06
CA TYR A 15 5.41 5.80 0.57
C TYR A 15 4.37 5.45 -0.48
N VAL A 16 3.74 4.29 -0.35
CA VAL A 16 2.61 3.92 -1.21
C VAL A 16 1.32 4.59 -0.75
N SER A 17 0.40 4.80 -1.67
CA SER A 17 -0.99 5.11 -1.36
C SER A 17 -1.82 3.81 -1.41
N LEU A 18 -2.68 3.59 -0.40
CA LEU A 18 -3.52 2.39 -0.33
C LEU A 18 -4.98 2.70 -0.63
N PRO A 19 -5.72 1.77 -1.27
CA PRO A 19 -7.17 1.88 -1.38
C PRO A 19 -7.82 1.99 -0.01
N LEU A 20 -8.87 2.82 0.11
CA LEU A 20 -9.59 3.01 1.38
C LEU A 20 -10.08 1.69 1.99
N GLN A 21 -10.60 0.77 1.16
CA GLN A 21 -11.07 -0.54 1.60
C GLN A 21 -9.96 -1.40 2.22
N LEU A 22 -8.72 -1.28 1.70
CA LEU A 22 -7.57 -1.98 2.27
C LEU A 22 -7.22 -1.40 3.64
N ILE A 23 -7.19 -0.08 3.78
CA ILE A 23 -6.93 0.60 5.07
C ILE A 23 -7.97 0.16 6.11
N GLN A 24 -9.25 0.22 5.76
CA GLN A 24 -10.36 -0.21 6.64
C GLN A 24 -10.23 -1.68 7.06
N THR A 25 -9.80 -2.55 6.15
CA THR A 25 -9.60 -3.96 6.50
C THR A 25 -8.42 -4.14 7.44
N LEU A 26 -7.30 -3.45 7.21
CA LEU A 26 -6.13 -3.50 8.09
C LEU A 26 -6.47 -2.99 9.50
N GLU A 27 -7.22 -1.89 9.61
CA GLU A 27 -7.76 -1.40 10.89
C GLU A 27 -8.62 -2.46 11.58
N SER A 28 -9.53 -3.13 10.85
CA SER A 28 -10.42 -4.15 11.42
C SER A 28 -9.69 -5.38 11.97
N THR A 29 -8.49 -5.69 11.46
CA THR A 29 -7.68 -6.83 11.92
C THR A 29 -6.88 -6.53 13.20
N ARG A 30 -6.83 -5.27 13.62
CA ARG A 30 -6.06 -4.84 14.80
C ARG A 30 -7.01 -4.43 15.92
N SER A 31 -6.66 -4.79 17.15
CA SER A 31 -7.28 -4.18 18.33
C SER A 31 -6.62 -2.81 18.58
N GLY A 32 -7.07 -1.79 17.84
CA GLY A 32 -6.57 -0.40 17.94
C GLY A 32 -6.21 0.19 16.57
N SER A 33 -5.82 1.47 16.55
CA SER A 33 -5.51 2.20 15.31
C SER A 33 -4.28 1.67 14.59
N LEU A 34 -4.19 1.86 13.28
CA LEU A 34 -2.98 1.60 12.53
C LEU A 34 -1.79 2.46 13.03
N PRO A 35 -0.56 1.95 12.89
CA PRO A 35 0.63 2.70 13.26
C PRO A 35 0.85 3.84 12.26
N GLN A 36 1.62 4.86 12.67
CA GLN A 36 1.93 6.00 11.81
C GLN A 36 2.63 5.58 10.50
N VAL A 37 3.48 4.54 10.57
CA VAL A 37 4.11 3.93 9.41
C VAL A 37 3.85 2.43 9.44
N LEU A 38 3.30 1.89 8.35
CA LEU A 38 3.07 0.48 8.15
C LEU A 38 4.01 -0.06 7.07
N CYS A 39 4.67 -1.17 7.37
CA CYS A 39 5.46 -1.92 6.41
C CYS A 39 4.58 -2.99 5.75
N LEU A 40 4.58 -3.04 4.42
CA LEU A 40 3.81 -3.97 3.61
C LEU A 40 4.74 -4.84 2.78
N GLU A 41 4.62 -6.16 2.93
CA GLU A 41 5.23 -7.11 2.00
C GLU A 41 4.24 -7.41 0.88
N LEU A 42 4.58 -7.02 -0.34
CA LEU A 42 3.87 -7.44 -1.54
C LEU A 42 4.57 -8.63 -2.17
N ARG A 43 3.77 -9.58 -2.63
CA ARG A 43 4.22 -10.73 -3.41
C ARG A 43 3.58 -10.65 -4.77
N SER A 44 4.42 -10.71 -5.80
CA SER A 44 3.94 -10.78 -7.18
C SER A 44 3.21 -12.10 -7.40
N LEU A 45 2.16 -12.06 -8.22
CA LEU A 45 1.44 -13.26 -8.65
C LEU A 45 2.01 -13.85 -9.95
N SER A 46 2.80 -13.07 -10.70
CA SER A 46 3.37 -13.46 -12.00
C SER A 46 4.80 -14.01 -11.88
N ASN A 47 5.49 -13.74 -10.78
CA ASN A 47 6.83 -14.25 -10.48
C ASN A 47 7.03 -14.36 -8.97
N ASP A 48 8.16 -14.92 -8.52
CA ASP A 48 8.51 -15.02 -7.10
C ASP A 48 9.03 -13.69 -6.50
N GLY A 49 8.76 -12.57 -7.17
CA GLY A 49 9.17 -11.24 -6.75
C GLY A 49 8.49 -10.82 -5.46
N LYS A 50 9.28 -10.29 -4.52
CA LYS A 50 8.81 -9.72 -3.25
C LYS A 50 9.29 -8.29 -3.13
N TRP A 51 8.40 -7.43 -2.66
CA TRP A 51 8.67 -6.01 -2.48
C TRP A 51 8.23 -5.60 -1.09
N VAL A 52 9.05 -4.79 -0.43
CA VAL A 52 8.72 -4.22 0.88
C VAL A 52 8.51 -2.74 0.68
N MET A 53 7.34 -2.24 1.06
CA MET A 53 6.95 -0.85 0.88
C MET A 53 6.39 -0.27 2.17
N ALA A 54 6.55 1.04 2.34
CA ALA A 54 6.04 1.75 3.51
C ALA A 54 4.76 2.51 3.15
N TRP A 55 3.81 2.56 4.08
CA TRP A 55 2.62 3.39 4.01
C TRP A 55 2.58 4.31 5.22
N SER A 56 2.30 5.60 5.03
CA SER A 56 2.25 6.61 6.09
C SER A 56 0.95 7.42 6.04
N GLY A 57 -0.19 6.74 5.91
CA GLY A 57 -1.51 7.39 5.93
C GLY A 57 -2.05 7.83 4.56
N ALA A 58 -1.29 7.66 3.48
CA ALA A 58 -1.71 8.06 2.13
C ALA A 58 -2.87 7.17 1.62
N THR A 59 -3.98 7.80 1.22
CA THR A 59 -5.15 7.09 0.71
C THR A 59 -5.28 7.31 -0.80
N SER A 60 -5.77 6.29 -1.51
CA SER A 60 -6.12 6.39 -2.92
C SER A 60 -7.62 6.14 -3.11
N SER A 61 -8.22 6.87 -4.04
CA SER A 61 -9.56 6.58 -4.56
C SER A 61 -9.56 5.43 -5.57
N SER A 62 -8.39 5.00 -6.03
CA SER A 62 -8.21 3.83 -6.89
C SER A 62 -8.42 2.53 -6.10
N SER A 63 -8.72 1.45 -6.82
CA SER A 63 -8.67 0.09 -6.28
C SER A 63 -7.26 -0.50 -6.25
N ALA A 64 -6.27 0.20 -6.83
CA ALA A 64 -4.87 -0.22 -6.90
C ALA A 64 -4.02 0.34 -5.75
N ILE A 65 -2.93 -0.36 -5.42
CA ILE A 65 -1.84 0.20 -4.60
C ILE A 65 -0.99 1.07 -5.52
N GLU A 66 -0.83 2.34 -5.16
CA GLU A 66 -0.07 3.30 -5.95
C GLU A 66 1.31 3.49 -5.36
N ASN A 67 2.35 3.20 -6.15
CA ASN A 67 3.73 3.50 -5.80
C ASN A 67 4.05 4.92 -6.25
N ASN A 68 4.40 5.76 -5.28
CA ASN A 68 4.73 7.16 -5.47
C ASN A 68 6.24 7.40 -5.61
N GLY A 69 7.09 6.37 -5.57
CA GLY A 69 8.53 6.52 -5.80
C GLY A 69 8.87 6.69 -7.28
N GLU A 70 10.01 7.29 -7.59
CA GLU A 70 10.60 7.41 -8.94
C GLU A 70 11.09 6.07 -9.52
#